data_AF-A0A7S3BB56-F1
#
_entry.id   AF-A0A7S3BB56-F1
#
_cell.length_a   1.000
_cell.length_b   1.000
_cell.length_c   1.000
_cell.angle_alpha   90.00
_cell.angle_beta   90.00
_cell.angle_gamma   90.00
#
_symmetry.space_group_name_H-M   'P 1'
#
loop_
_entity.id
_entity.type
_entity.pdbx_description
1 polymer ?
#
loop_
_entity_poly.entity_id
_entity_poly.type
_entity_poly.pdbx_seq_one_letter_code
_entity_poly.pdbx_strand_id
1 'polypeptide(L)'
;LEAKLNTYGGRLVPTENTLQGNPRWKWEMVQMMFALYRTAGEVKATNGCPPKWIHLVSESCAPVRKCSKVHSRLAQRPGSSHLTFMQDPQGHGPWTGNEIPEELRPAAHTSQWITLATTHALALAAAEEELRLKWKPHLEHAEAPLVNYLDIGGHGRIFGASEEWIFYTELTQRSMPFDTNGLSAAWICCHGESHPNEANDRDGTVDLCHRAQSEGFDFVRKLNVDVGHVGDVMSGIRYCIETPLQTFTTCTKFECSSPGNDCCAPREIGESATCRGDDYTPVRWVERCGGDSPFHEGEYRCCK
;
A
#
# COMPACT_ATOMS: atom_id res chain seq x y z
N LEU A 1 -24.79 6.79 -13.81
CA LEU A 1 -23.57 6.03 -13.45
C LEU A 1 -23.70 4.58 -13.90
N GLU A 2 -24.76 3.87 -13.51
CA GLU A 2 -25.06 2.48 -13.92
C GLU A 2 -24.91 2.21 -15.42
N ALA A 3 -25.48 3.07 -16.28
CA ALA A 3 -25.35 2.92 -17.74
C ALA A 3 -23.90 2.90 -18.25
N LYS A 4 -22.97 3.61 -17.58
CA LYS A 4 -21.54 3.60 -17.91
C LYS A 4 -20.83 2.36 -17.38
N LEU A 5 -21.29 1.80 -16.27
CA LEU A 5 -20.70 0.63 -15.62
C LEU A 5 -21.07 -0.67 -16.34
N ASN A 6 -22.29 -0.77 -16.86
CA ASN A 6 -22.75 -1.95 -17.60
C ASN A 6 -21.85 -2.29 -18.79
N THR A 7 -21.24 -1.29 -19.44
CA THR A 7 -20.27 -1.48 -20.54
C THR A 7 -19.05 -2.30 -20.11
N TYR A 8 -18.69 -2.26 -18.82
CA TYR A 8 -17.56 -2.97 -18.25
C TYR A 8 -17.98 -4.15 -17.37
N GLY A 9 -19.27 -4.51 -17.37
CA GLY A 9 -19.83 -5.51 -16.46
C GLY A 9 -19.81 -5.08 -14.99
N GLY A 10 -19.64 -3.78 -14.71
CA GLY A 10 -19.58 -3.23 -13.36
C GLY A 10 -20.97 -3.13 -12.73
N ARG A 11 -21.01 -3.15 -11.39
CA ARG A 11 -22.23 -3.03 -10.60
C ARG A 11 -22.03 -2.06 -9.45
N LEU A 12 -23.08 -1.29 -9.12
CA LEU A 12 -23.10 -0.46 -7.93
C LEU A 12 -23.48 -1.28 -6.70
N VAL A 13 -22.89 -0.95 -5.56
CA VAL A 13 -23.39 -1.42 -4.26
C VAL A 13 -24.82 -0.88 -4.10
N PRO A 14 -25.81 -1.73 -3.76
CA PRO A 14 -27.19 -1.28 -3.55
C PRO A 14 -27.27 -0.21 -2.47
N THR A 15 -28.16 0.78 -2.63
CA THR A 15 -28.29 1.94 -1.73
C THR A 15 -28.49 1.52 -0.27
N GLU A 16 -29.27 0.47 -0.01
CA GLU A 16 -29.51 -0.10 1.32
C GLU A 16 -28.25 -0.66 2.00
N ASN A 17 -27.21 -0.95 1.21
CA ASN A 17 -25.91 -1.41 1.67
C ASN A 17 -24.83 -0.32 1.55
N THR A 18 -25.20 0.91 1.18
CA THR A 18 -24.29 2.06 1.18
C THR A 18 -24.28 2.73 2.54
N LEU A 19 -23.09 3.11 3.01
CA LEU A 19 -22.90 3.85 4.24
C LEU A 19 -22.38 5.27 3.91
N GLN A 20 -22.80 6.26 4.67
CA GLN A 20 -22.39 7.66 4.50
C GLN A 20 -21.53 8.14 5.69
N GLY A 21 -20.69 9.15 5.44
CA GLY A 21 -19.81 9.75 6.45
C GLY A 21 -18.35 9.33 6.29
N ASN A 22 -17.55 9.52 7.34
CA ASN A 22 -16.16 9.08 7.38
C ASN A 22 -16.06 7.71 8.07
N PRO A 23 -15.92 6.61 7.31
CA PRO A 23 -15.82 5.27 7.86
C PRO A 23 -14.42 4.96 8.41
N ARG A 24 -13.42 5.79 8.11
CA ARG A 24 -12.03 5.54 8.50
C ARG A 24 -11.96 5.35 10.01
N TRP A 25 -11.23 4.30 10.41
CA TRP A 25 -11.04 3.92 11.82
C TRP A 25 -12.27 3.37 12.52
N LYS A 26 -13.35 3.04 11.78
CA LYS A 26 -14.55 2.46 12.35
C LYS A 26 -14.90 1.13 11.71
N TRP A 27 -15.68 0.33 12.43
CA TRP A 27 -16.20 -0.94 11.92
C TRP A 27 -16.93 -0.76 10.58
N GLU A 28 -17.59 0.39 10.41
CA GLU A 28 -18.26 0.81 9.18
C GLU A 28 -17.36 0.69 7.94
N MET A 29 -16.03 0.88 8.05
CA MET A 29 -15.11 0.63 6.93
C MET A 29 -15.10 -0.85 6.52
N VAL A 30 -15.06 -1.75 7.50
CA VAL A 30 -15.13 -3.20 7.28
C VAL A 30 -16.47 -3.58 6.67
N GLN A 31 -17.57 -2.98 7.13
CA GLN A 31 -18.90 -3.20 6.56
C GLN A 31 -18.97 -2.75 5.09
N MET A 32 -18.40 -1.58 4.77
CA MET A 32 -18.29 -1.13 3.38
C MET A 32 -17.49 -2.11 2.53
N MET A 33 -16.36 -2.62 3.03
CA MET A 33 -15.55 -3.63 2.34
C MET A 33 -16.34 -4.93 2.11
N PHE A 34 -17.10 -5.41 3.10
CA PHE A 34 -17.95 -6.59 2.94
C PHE A 34 -19.09 -6.38 1.96
N ALA A 35 -19.71 -5.20 1.92
CA ALA A 35 -20.69 -4.84 0.90
C ALA A 35 -20.09 -4.86 -0.51
N LEU A 36 -18.85 -4.36 -0.67
CA LEU A 36 -18.10 -4.46 -1.92
C LEU A 36 -17.79 -5.91 -2.30
N TYR A 37 -17.39 -6.76 -1.36
CA TYR A 37 -17.11 -8.18 -1.64
C TYR A 37 -18.35 -8.95 -2.08
N ARG A 38 -19.49 -8.75 -1.40
CA ARG A 38 -20.77 -9.35 -1.81
C ARG A 38 -21.15 -8.91 -3.23
N THR A 39 -21.11 -7.60 -3.48
CA THR A 39 -21.44 -7.03 -4.79
C THR A 39 -20.52 -7.56 -5.89
N ALA A 40 -19.21 -7.62 -5.63
CA ALA A 40 -18.22 -8.12 -6.58
C ALA A 40 -18.41 -9.63 -6.86
N GLY A 41 -18.77 -10.44 -5.86
CA GLY A 41 -19.02 -11.87 -6.04
C GLY A 41 -20.21 -12.21 -6.95
N GLU A 42 -21.16 -11.27 -7.08
CA GLU A 42 -22.31 -11.42 -7.98
C GLU A 42 -21.99 -11.01 -9.43
N VAL A 43 -20.89 -10.30 -9.66
CA VAL A 43 -20.47 -9.88 -11.01
C VAL A 43 -20.00 -11.08 -11.83
N LYS A 44 -20.36 -11.10 -13.11
CA LYS A 44 -19.81 -12.02 -14.11
C LYS A 44 -19.00 -11.22 -15.11
N ALA A 45 -17.80 -11.69 -15.41
CA ALA A 45 -17.03 -11.16 -16.53
C ALA A 45 -17.75 -11.42 -17.86
N THR A 46 -17.31 -10.77 -18.93
CA THR A 46 -17.91 -10.92 -20.28
C THR A 46 -17.90 -12.36 -20.81
N ASN A 47 -17.01 -13.21 -20.29
CA ASN A 47 -16.95 -14.64 -20.58
C ASN A 47 -17.83 -15.51 -19.67
N GLY A 48 -18.68 -14.90 -18.83
CA GLY A 48 -19.59 -15.59 -17.91
C GLY A 48 -18.94 -16.13 -16.63
N CYS A 49 -17.62 -16.02 -16.47
CA CYS A 49 -16.93 -16.50 -15.27
C CYS A 49 -17.15 -15.54 -14.08
N PRO A 50 -17.31 -16.06 -12.85
CA PRO A 50 -17.18 -15.24 -11.64
C PRO A 50 -15.73 -14.77 -11.47
N PRO A 51 -15.50 -13.65 -10.77
CA PRO A 51 -14.15 -13.23 -10.42
C PRO A 51 -13.49 -14.28 -9.52
N LYS A 52 -12.20 -14.51 -9.74
CA LYS A 52 -11.38 -15.40 -8.88
C LYS A 52 -10.73 -14.65 -7.72
N TRP A 53 -10.51 -13.35 -7.89
CA TRP A 53 -9.96 -12.44 -6.89
C TRP A 53 -10.74 -11.14 -6.89
N ILE A 54 -10.79 -10.49 -5.73
CA ILE A 54 -11.33 -9.16 -5.54
C ILE A 54 -10.21 -8.28 -4.97
N HIS A 55 -9.89 -7.20 -5.67
CA HIS A 55 -8.92 -6.20 -5.24
C HIS A 55 -9.65 -4.89 -4.96
N LEU A 56 -9.43 -4.29 -3.80
CA LEU A 56 -10.04 -3.01 -3.44
C LEU A 56 -9.11 -1.86 -3.82
N VAL A 57 -9.70 -0.83 -4.42
CA VAL A 57 -9.03 0.40 -4.87
C VAL A 57 -9.89 1.61 -4.53
N SER A 58 -9.28 2.79 -4.47
CA SER A 58 -10.00 4.07 -4.42
C SER A 58 -9.71 4.90 -5.66
N GLU A 59 -10.31 6.09 -5.76
CA GLU A 59 -10.06 7.08 -6.81
C GLU A 59 -8.59 7.54 -6.86
N SER A 60 -7.84 7.38 -5.76
CA SER A 60 -6.42 7.72 -5.67
C SER A 60 -5.47 6.56 -6.04
N CYS A 61 -6.01 5.46 -6.57
CA CYS A 61 -5.25 4.27 -6.95
C CYS A 61 -5.15 4.11 -8.47
N ALA A 62 -4.04 3.56 -8.95
CA ALA A 62 -3.89 3.16 -10.35
C ALA A 62 -3.09 1.86 -10.49
N PRO A 63 -3.35 1.07 -11.55
CA PRO A 63 -2.46 -0.02 -11.93
C PRO A 63 -1.13 0.56 -12.41
N VAL A 64 -0.03 -0.10 -12.03
CA VAL A 64 1.32 0.19 -12.56
C VAL A 64 1.83 -0.95 -13.43
N ARG A 65 1.06 -2.02 -13.62
CA ARG A 65 1.38 -3.10 -14.55
C ARG A 65 0.24 -3.40 -15.51
N LYS A 66 0.58 -4.01 -16.64
CA LYS A 66 -0.39 -4.53 -17.60
C LYS A 66 -1.22 -5.63 -16.96
N CYS A 67 -2.51 -5.66 -17.27
CA CYS A 67 -3.46 -6.66 -16.79
C CYS A 67 -2.96 -8.12 -16.96
N SER A 68 -2.30 -8.43 -18.09
CA SER A 68 -1.71 -9.75 -18.33
C SER A 68 -0.68 -10.16 -17.29
N LYS A 69 0.14 -9.22 -16.80
CA LYS A 69 1.14 -9.49 -15.75
C LYS A 69 0.49 -9.77 -14.40
N VAL A 70 -0.51 -8.97 -14.03
CA VAL A 70 -1.29 -9.18 -12.80
C VAL A 70 -1.97 -10.55 -12.82
N HIS A 71 -2.60 -10.91 -13.94
CA HIS A 71 -3.23 -12.22 -14.11
C HIS A 71 -2.22 -13.37 -14.04
N SER A 72 -1.05 -13.24 -14.68
CA SER A 72 0.01 -14.25 -14.57
C SER A 72 0.50 -14.42 -13.13
N ARG A 73 0.67 -13.33 -12.37
CA ARG A 73 1.06 -13.40 -10.95
C ARG A 73 0.00 -14.11 -10.12
N LEU A 74 -1.25 -13.69 -10.20
CA LEU A 74 -2.36 -14.30 -9.45
C LEU A 74 -2.53 -15.79 -9.80
N ALA A 75 -2.34 -16.16 -11.07
CA ALA A 75 -2.44 -17.54 -11.53
C ALA A 75 -1.34 -18.47 -10.98
N GLN A 76 -0.23 -17.95 -10.45
CA GLN A 76 0.80 -18.77 -9.80
C GLN A 76 0.32 -19.39 -8.49
N ARG A 77 -0.63 -18.74 -7.80
CA ARG A 77 -1.20 -19.19 -6.52
C ARG A 77 -2.73 -19.12 -6.55
N PRO A 78 -3.40 -19.97 -7.37
CA PRO A 78 -4.84 -19.96 -7.48
C PRO A 78 -5.50 -20.20 -6.12
N GLY A 79 -6.53 -19.40 -5.80
CA GLY A 79 -7.26 -19.51 -4.53
C GLY A 79 -6.55 -18.90 -3.32
N SER A 80 -5.34 -18.33 -3.48
CA SER A 80 -4.66 -17.60 -2.42
C SER A 80 -5.09 -16.14 -2.39
N SER A 81 -5.18 -15.58 -1.19
CA SER A 81 -5.23 -14.12 -0.98
C SER A 81 -3.83 -13.51 -0.94
N HIS A 82 -3.72 -12.20 -1.03
CA HIS A 82 -2.47 -11.46 -1.06
C HIS A 82 -2.60 -10.22 -0.18
N LEU A 83 -1.82 -10.19 0.89
CA LEU A 83 -1.79 -9.12 1.89
C LEU A 83 -0.42 -8.45 1.82
N THR A 84 -0.36 -7.11 1.90
CA THR A 84 0.93 -6.41 2.12
C THR A 84 1.08 -6.19 3.60
N PHE A 85 2.14 -6.72 4.22
CA PHE A 85 2.46 -6.38 5.60
C PHE A 85 2.97 -4.95 5.67
N MET A 86 2.44 -4.19 6.62
CA MET A 86 2.95 -2.87 6.94
C MET A 86 3.90 -3.00 8.12
N GLN A 87 5.01 -2.29 8.06
CA GLN A 87 5.89 -2.18 9.21
C GLN A 87 5.18 -1.28 10.22
N ASP A 88 4.81 -1.84 11.38
CA ASP A 88 4.43 -1.02 12.53
C ASP A 88 5.60 -0.05 12.82
N PRO A 89 5.35 1.25 13.05
CA PRO A 89 6.37 2.18 13.54
C PRO A 89 7.21 1.65 14.71
N GLN A 90 6.68 0.70 15.48
CA GLN A 90 7.36 0.05 16.62
C GLN A 90 8.14 -1.21 16.23
N GLY A 91 8.16 -1.58 14.95
CA GLY A 91 8.91 -2.73 14.43
C GLY A 91 8.33 -4.08 14.81
N HIS A 92 7.09 -4.13 15.27
CA HIS A 92 6.44 -5.38 15.64
C HIS A 92 6.11 -6.23 14.40
N GLY A 93 6.54 -7.49 14.45
CA GLY A 93 6.07 -8.53 13.52
C GLY A 93 4.67 -9.04 13.89
N PRO A 94 4.19 -10.13 13.28
CA PRO A 94 2.93 -10.75 13.69
C PRO A 94 2.95 -11.09 15.17
N TRP A 95 1.97 -10.61 15.94
CA TRP A 95 1.77 -11.01 17.33
C TRP A 95 1.10 -12.37 17.38
N THR A 96 1.78 -13.30 18.02
CA THR A 96 1.34 -14.69 18.19
C THR A 96 1.25 -15.09 19.65
N GLY A 97 1.77 -14.27 20.57
CA GLY A 97 1.87 -14.54 21.99
C GLY A 97 0.72 -13.96 22.80
N ASN A 98 0.95 -13.85 24.12
CA ASN A 98 -0.04 -13.40 25.09
C ASN A 98 -0.21 -11.87 25.15
N GLU A 99 0.40 -11.13 24.24
CA GLU A 99 0.33 -9.67 24.15
C GLU A 99 -0.97 -9.17 23.52
N ILE A 100 -1.79 -10.07 22.97
CA ILE A 100 -3.09 -9.75 22.39
C ILE A 100 -4.15 -10.73 22.91
N PRO A 101 -5.44 -10.38 22.96
CA PRO A 101 -6.51 -11.29 23.36
C PRO A 101 -6.48 -12.58 22.54
N GLU A 102 -6.80 -13.72 23.15
CA GLU A 102 -6.71 -15.04 22.51
C GLU A 102 -7.52 -15.10 21.20
N GLU A 103 -8.71 -14.51 21.22
CA GLU A 103 -9.59 -14.40 20.08
C GLU A 103 -8.98 -13.61 18.92
N LEU A 104 -8.05 -12.70 19.16
CA LEU A 104 -7.38 -11.91 18.12
C LEU A 104 -6.07 -12.54 17.62
N ARG A 105 -5.64 -13.69 18.16
CA ARG A 105 -4.37 -14.34 17.79
C ARG A 105 -4.49 -15.23 16.55
N PRO A 106 -3.55 -15.15 15.59
CA PRO A 106 -2.46 -14.18 15.51
C PRO A 106 -2.94 -12.86 14.89
N ALA A 107 -2.24 -11.75 15.15
CA ALA A 107 -2.53 -10.46 14.52
C ALA A 107 -1.29 -9.88 13.83
N ALA A 108 -1.46 -9.20 12.69
CA ALA A 108 -0.39 -8.53 11.97
C ALA A 108 -0.93 -7.30 11.26
N HIS A 109 -0.09 -6.25 11.16
CA HIS A 109 -0.48 -5.01 10.49
C HIS A 109 -0.40 -5.21 8.99
N THR A 110 -1.51 -5.00 8.29
CA THR A 110 -1.59 -5.16 6.84
C THR A 110 -2.13 -3.91 6.18
N SER A 111 -1.78 -3.71 4.91
CA SER A 111 -2.38 -2.67 4.08
C SER A 111 -3.88 -2.89 3.97
N GLN A 112 -4.67 -1.82 4.01
CA GLN A 112 -6.10 -1.84 3.70
C GLN A 112 -6.38 -2.28 2.24
N TRP A 113 -5.45 -2.03 1.32
CA TRP A 113 -5.58 -2.33 -0.12
C TRP A 113 -5.17 -3.77 -0.43
N ILE A 114 -5.97 -4.71 0.06
CA ILE A 114 -5.72 -6.15 -0.09
C ILE A 114 -6.33 -6.72 -1.37
N THR A 115 -5.83 -7.89 -1.77
CA THR A 115 -6.44 -8.72 -2.80
C THR A 115 -6.86 -10.04 -2.18
N LEU A 116 -8.16 -10.28 -2.08
CA LEU A 116 -8.66 -11.55 -1.54
C LEU A 116 -9.05 -12.49 -2.68
N ALA A 117 -8.83 -13.78 -2.47
CA ALA A 117 -9.52 -14.80 -3.25
C ALA A 117 -11.03 -14.61 -3.04
N THR A 118 -11.83 -14.69 -4.11
CA THR A 118 -13.28 -14.42 -4.02
C THR A 118 -13.96 -15.29 -2.98
N THR A 119 -13.55 -16.56 -2.86
CA THR A 119 -14.07 -17.48 -1.84
C THR A 119 -13.81 -17.00 -0.42
N HIS A 120 -12.63 -16.43 -0.14
CA HIS A 120 -12.30 -15.90 1.18
C HIS A 120 -13.07 -14.61 1.45
N ALA A 121 -13.10 -13.69 0.48
CA ALA A 121 -13.83 -12.43 0.59
C ALA A 121 -15.32 -12.66 0.91
N LEU A 122 -15.96 -13.60 0.22
CA LEU A 122 -17.35 -13.94 0.45
C LEU A 122 -17.57 -14.67 1.78
N ALA A 123 -16.67 -15.57 2.18
CA ALA A 123 -16.77 -16.26 3.46
C ALA A 123 -16.64 -15.28 4.65
N LEU A 124 -15.72 -14.32 4.58
CA LEU A 124 -15.56 -13.29 5.60
C LEU A 124 -16.78 -12.34 5.62
N ALA A 125 -17.26 -11.92 4.45
CA ALA A 125 -18.45 -11.08 4.35
C ALA A 125 -19.73 -11.78 4.83
N ALA A 126 -19.82 -13.11 4.70
CA ALA A 126 -20.92 -13.91 5.26
C ALA A 126 -20.84 -14.04 6.79
N ALA A 127 -19.64 -13.92 7.36
CA ALA A 127 -19.39 -13.93 8.80
C ALA A 127 -19.43 -12.52 9.43
N GLU A 128 -19.97 -11.51 8.73
CA GLU A 128 -19.90 -10.10 9.17
C GLU A 128 -20.36 -9.89 10.62
N GLU A 129 -21.48 -10.48 11.04
CA GLU A 129 -21.99 -10.30 12.40
C GLU A 129 -21.12 -10.96 13.46
N GLU A 130 -20.61 -12.15 13.19
CA GLU A 130 -19.64 -12.85 14.05
C GLU A 130 -18.38 -12.00 14.24
N LEU A 131 -17.82 -11.51 13.12
CA LEU A 131 -16.64 -10.66 13.13
C LEU A 131 -16.91 -9.32 13.82
N ARG A 132 -18.10 -8.74 13.66
CA ARG A 132 -18.48 -7.52 14.35
C ARG A 132 -18.49 -7.71 15.86
N LEU A 133 -19.10 -8.80 16.35
CA LEU A 133 -19.16 -9.11 17.78
C LEU A 133 -17.76 -9.35 18.36
N LYS A 134 -16.89 -10.00 17.59
CA LYS A 134 -15.51 -10.26 17.96
C LYS A 134 -14.65 -8.98 18.01
N TRP A 135 -14.64 -8.20 16.94
CA TRP A 135 -13.68 -7.11 16.77
C TRP A 135 -14.14 -5.78 17.36
N LYS A 136 -15.44 -5.46 17.27
CA LYS A 136 -15.96 -4.14 17.69
C LYS A 136 -15.62 -3.77 19.15
N PRO A 137 -15.62 -4.69 20.14
CA PRO A 137 -15.21 -4.37 21.52
C PRO A 137 -13.76 -3.86 21.65
N HIS A 138 -12.89 -4.18 20.70
CA HIS A 138 -11.47 -3.81 20.69
C HIS A 138 -11.17 -2.56 19.87
N LEU A 139 -12.18 -2.00 19.19
CA LEU A 139 -12.03 -0.79 18.39
C LEU A 139 -12.23 0.43 19.30
N GLU A 140 -11.14 0.97 19.84
CA GLU A 140 -11.17 2.27 20.51
C GLU A 140 -11.14 3.41 19.48
N HIS A 141 -12.07 4.34 19.61
CA HIS A 141 -12.02 5.62 18.92
C HIS A 141 -11.34 6.63 19.83
N ALA A 142 -10.11 7.03 19.50
CA ALA A 142 -9.59 8.28 20.00
C ALA A 142 -10.33 9.41 19.28
N GLU A 143 -11.06 10.24 20.04
CA GLU A 143 -11.39 11.57 19.57
C GLU A 143 -10.07 12.29 19.24
N ALA A 144 -10.04 12.96 18.09
CA ALA A 144 -8.90 13.59 17.43
C ALA A 144 -7.76 14.16 18.34
N PRO A 145 -6.50 14.25 17.83
CA PRO A 145 -6.14 14.23 16.42
C PRO A 145 -5.14 13.12 16.05
N LEU A 146 -5.50 12.35 15.03
CA LEU A 146 -4.59 11.64 14.10
C LEU A 146 -4.00 10.27 14.48
N VAL A 147 -4.39 9.62 15.57
CA VAL A 147 -3.90 8.26 15.86
C VAL A 147 -5.00 7.43 16.52
N ASN A 148 -5.60 6.50 15.78
CA ASN A 148 -6.46 5.49 16.38
C ASN A 148 -5.66 4.22 16.62
N TYR A 149 -5.95 3.62 17.77
CA TYR A 149 -5.33 2.39 18.22
C TYR A 149 -6.38 1.28 18.26
N LEU A 150 -5.99 0.08 17.90
CA LEU A 150 -6.69 -1.13 18.35
C LEU A 150 -6.40 -1.27 19.85
N ASP A 151 -7.44 -1.22 20.68
CA ASP A 151 -7.32 -1.54 22.10
C ASP A 151 -7.33 -3.05 22.25
N ILE A 152 -6.19 -3.57 22.65
CA ILE A 152 -5.99 -5.00 22.87
C ILE A 152 -6.24 -5.39 24.33
N GLY A 153 -6.89 -4.51 25.11
CA GLY A 153 -7.50 -4.79 26.40
C GLY A 153 -6.52 -5.27 27.47
N GLY A 154 -6.15 -4.43 28.43
CA GLY A 154 -5.18 -4.80 29.48
C GLY A 154 -3.75 -5.07 28.98
N HIS A 155 -3.56 -5.23 27.66
CA HIS A 155 -2.29 -5.45 26.99
C HIS A 155 -1.74 -4.20 26.27
N GLY A 156 -2.53 -3.11 26.22
CA GLY A 156 -2.11 -1.83 25.67
C GLY A 156 -2.86 -1.44 24.39
N ARG A 157 -2.20 -0.61 23.58
CA ARG A 157 -2.77 0.01 22.38
C ARG A 157 -1.84 -0.19 21.19
N ILE A 158 -2.41 -0.56 20.06
CA ILE A 158 -1.66 -0.81 18.82
C ILE A 158 -2.10 0.14 17.73
N PHE A 159 -1.15 0.72 17.01
CA PHE A 159 -1.47 1.62 15.90
C PHE A 159 -2.11 0.90 14.72
N GLY A 160 -3.17 1.45 14.15
CA GLY A 160 -3.72 1.01 12.86
C GLY A 160 -5.23 0.88 12.86
N ALA A 161 -5.77 0.64 11.67
CA ALA A 161 -7.20 0.58 11.45
C ALA A 161 -7.77 -0.82 11.64
N SER A 162 -9.06 -0.92 11.96
CA SER A 162 -9.77 -2.21 12.04
C SER A 162 -9.48 -3.12 10.85
N GLU A 163 -9.67 -2.61 9.64
CA GLU A 163 -9.49 -3.33 8.39
C GLU A 163 -8.03 -3.67 8.06
N GLU A 164 -7.06 -3.07 8.75
CA GLU A 164 -5.64 -3.36 8.59
C GLU A 164 -5.20 -4.55 9.47
N TRP A 165 -5.99 -4.90 10.48
CA TRP A 165 -5.71 -5.98 11.44
C TRP A 165 -6.57 -7.24 11.20
N ILE A 166 -7.84 -7.05 10.84
CA ILE A 166 -8.84 -8.14 10.75
C ILE A 166 -8.41 -9.23 9.75
N PHE A 167 -8.02 -8.87 8.54
CA PHE A 167 -7.91 -9.84 7.45
C PHE A 167 -6.81 -10.88 7.67
N TYR A 168 -5.65 -10.48 8.19
CA TYR A 168 -4.58 -11.44 8.49
C TYR A 168 -5.02 -12.46 9.55
N THR A 169 -5.59 -11.97 10.65
CA THR A 169 -6.07 -12.81 11.76
C THR A 169 -7.12 -13.78 11.26
N GLU A 170 -8.14 -13.29 10.55
CA GLU A 170 -9.25 -14.13 10.10
C GLU A 170 -8.84 -15.14 9.04
N LEU A 171 -7.98 -14.75 8.10
CA LEU A 171 -7.47 -15.70 7.12
C LEU A 171 -6.64 -16.80 7.80
N THR A 172 -5.83 -16.45 8.80
CA THR A 172 -5.01 -17.42 9.53
C THR A 172 -5.85 -18.36 10.38
N GLN A 173 -6.74 -17.83 11.22
CA GLN A 173 -7.60 -18.64 12.09
C GLN A 173 -8.52 -19.57 11.31
N ARG A 174 -9.00 -19.12 10.13
CA ARG A 174 -9.86 -19.91 9.25
C ARG A 174 -9.08 -20.81 8.29
N SER A 175 -7.75 -20.89 8.43
CA SER A 175 -6.87 -21.69 7.57
C SER A 175 -7.04 -21.39 6.07
N MET A 176 -7.34 -20.13 5.73
CA MET A 176 -7.48 -19.65 4.36
C MET A 176 -6.11 -19.26 3.80
N PRO A 177 -5.67 -19.81 2.66
CA PRO A 177 -4.32 -19.54 2.15
C PRO A 177 -4.13 -18.08 1.72
N PHE A 178 -2.98 -17.52 2.08
CA PHE A 178 -2.56 -16.19 1.63
C PHE A 178 -1.05 -16.10 1.41
N ASP A 179 -0.64 -15.08 0.66
CA ASP A 179 0.74 -14.65 0.45
C ASP A 179 0.92 -13.26 1.09
N THR A 180 2.10 -12.99 1.63
CA THR A 180 2.47 -11.69 2.22
C THR A 180 3.06 -10.72 1.18
N ASN A 181 3.18 -11.15 -0.08
CA ASN A 181 3.46 -10.30 -1.21
C ASN A 181 2.14 -9.75 -1.79
N GLY A 182 1.61 -8.71 -1.16
CA GLY A 182 0.44 -7.98 -1.65
C GLY A 182 0.68 -7.27 -2.98
N LEU A 183 -0.41 -6.75 -3.56
CA LEU A 183 -0.40 -6.19 -4.91
C LEU A 183 -0.29 -4.65 -4.93
N SER A 184 -0.68 -3.99 -3.85
CA SER A 184 -0.66 -2.53 -3.74
C SER A 184 0.53 -2.04 -2.93
N ALA A 185 1.29 -1.12 -3.51
CA ALA A 185 2.25 -0.30 -2.78
C ALA A 185 1.47 0.68 -1.93
N ALA A 186 1.66 0.64 -0.61
CA ALA A 186 1.04 1.57 0.31
C ALA A 186 2.12 2.20 1.18
N TRP A 187 2.88 3.13 0.62
CA TRP A 187 3.91 3.82 1.38
C TRP A 187 3.25 4.81 2.36
N ILE A 188 3.66 4.70 3.62
CA ILE A 188 3.53 5.77 4.59
C ILE A 188 4.86 6.51 4.47
N CYS A 189 4.88 7.62 3.73
CA CYS A 189 6.09 8.43 3.55
C CYS A 189 6.71 8.70 4.92
N CYS A 190 8.04 8.61 5.01
CA CYS A 190 8.85 8.74 6.23
C CYS A 190 8.77 10.11 6.94
N HIS A 191 7.75 10.94 6.67
CA HIS A 191 7.70 12.34 7.09
C HIS A 191 6.46 12.71 7.90
N GLY A 192 5.75 11.74 8.49
CA GLY A 192 4.69 12.05 9.47
C GLY A 192 3.51 12.86 8.91
N GLU A 193 3.48 13.14 7.61
CA GLU A 193 2.35 13.79 6.97
C GLU A 193 1.28 12.74 6.68
N SER A 194 0.12 12.93 7.29
CA SER A 194 -0.99 11.99 7.21
C SER A 194 -1.55 11.86 5.79
N HIS A 195 -1.39 12.83 4.89
CA HIS A 195 -1.97 12.80 3.54
C HIS A 195 -1.31 13.73 2.48
N PRO A 196 0.00 13.69 2.19
CA PRO A 196 0.50 14.29 0.96
C PRO A 196 0.30 13.31 -0.20
N ASN A 197 -0.26 13.79 -1.30
CA ASN A 197 -0.24 13.05 -2.54
C ASN A 197 1.23 12.88 -2.98
N GLU A 198 1.65 11.66 -3.25
CA GLU A 198 3.06 11.38 -3.61
C GLU A 198 3.38 11.79 -5.04
N ALA A 199 2.35 11.91 -5.90
CA ALA A 199 2.48 12.34 -7.27
C ALA A 199 1.31 13.22 -7.67
N ASN A 200 1.61 14.43 -8.14
CA ASN A 200 0.65 15.42 -8.66
C ASN A 200 0.94 15.88 -10.08
N ASP A 201 1.99 15.36 -10.71
CA ASP A 201 2.33 15.62 -12.09
C ASP A 201 2.75 14.31 -12.80
N ARG A 202 3.09 14.43 -14.07
CA ARG A 202 3.47 13.31 -14.91
C ARG A 202 4.74 12.64 -14.42
N ASP A 203 5.78 13.42 -14.13
CA ASP A 203 7.12 12.87 -13.87
C ASP A 203 7.20 12.23 -12.49
N GLY A 204 6.62 12.84 -11.46
CA GLY A 204 6.46 12.23 -10.15
C GLY A 204 5.63 10.95 -10.20
N THR A 205 4.60 10.90 -11.07
CA THR A 205 3.82 9.66 -11.28
C THR A 205 4.64 8.56 -11.94
N VAL A 206 5.52 8.90 -12.89
CA VAL A 206 6.43 7.93 -13.53
C VAL A 206 7.41 7.36 -12.50
N ASP A 207 8.02 8.20 -11.68
CA ASP A 207 8.99 7.78 -10.67
C ASP A 207 8.32 6.91 -9.60
N LEU A 208 7.13 7.30 -9.12
CA LEU A 208 6.30 6.51 -8.21
C LEU A 208 5.98 5.11 -8.80
N CYS A 209 5.60 5.09 -10.07
CA CYS A 209 5.23 3.87 -10.77
C CYS A 209 6.42 2.93 -10.93
N HIS A 210 7.59 3.42 -11.35
CA HIS A 210 8.79 2.59 -11.47
C HIS A 210 9.29 2.07 -10.12
N ARG A 211 9.22 2.88 -9.05
CA ARG A 211 9.51 2.43 -7.68
C ARG A 211 8.60 1.26 -7.28
N ALA A 212 7.29 1.41 -7.43
CA ALA A 212 6.34 0.33 -7.15
C ALA A 212 6.63 -0.94 -7.95
N GLN A 213 6.92 -0.79 -9.25
CA GLN A 213 7.27 -1.94 -10.09
C GLN A 213 8.59 -2.61 -9.64
N SER A 214 9.60 -1.84 -9.20
CA SER A 214 10.86 -2.40 -8.69
C SER A 214 10.69 -3.14 -7.36
N GLU A 215 9.75 -2.71 -6.52
CA GLU A 215 9.39 -3.34 -5.25
C GLU A 215 8.42 -4.53 -5.44
N GLY A 216 8.04 -4.84 -6.68
CA GLY A 216 7.19 -5.99 -6.98
C GLY A 216 5.69 -5.71 -6.84
N PHE A 217 5.26 -4.46 -6.71
CA PHE A 217 3.84 -4.09 -6.68
C PHE A 217 3.23 -4.01 -8.09
N ASP A 218 1.90 -4.11 -8.13
CA ASP A 218 1.07 -4.06 -9.34
C ASP A 218 0.16 -2.82 -9.37
N PHE A 219 -0.07 -2.20 -8.22
CA PHE A 219 -0.89 -1.00 -8.03
C PHE A 219 -0.17 0.00 -7.12
N VAL A 220 -0.43 1.28 -7.34
CA VAL A 220 -0.03 2.39 -6.46
C VAL A 220 -1.26 3.12 -5.94
N ARG A 221 -1.07 3.87 -4.86
CA ARG A 221 -2.07 4.75 -4.24
C ARG A 221 -1.52 6.14 -4.00
N LYS A 222 -2.36 7.03 -3.44
CA LYS A 222 -2.03 8.44 -3.11
C LYS A 222 -1.63 9.26 -4.34
N LEU A 223 -2.25 8.95 -5.48
CA LEU A 223 -2.18 9.79 -6.67
C LEU A 223 -3.07 11.01 -6.47
N ASN A 224 -2.54 12.21 -6.77
CA ASN A 224 -3.34 13.42 -6.79
C ASN A 224 -4.23 13.42 -8.04
N VAL A 225 -5.48 13.04 -7.88
CA VAL A 225 -6.47 13.05 -8.96
C VAL A 225 -7.39 14.26 -8.92
N ASP A 226 -6.97 15.35 -8.25
CA ASP A 226 -7.70 16.62 -8.30
C ASP A 226 -7.86 17.09 -9.75
N VAL A 227 -8.94 17.85 -10.01
CA VAL A 227 -9.42 18.22 -11.36
C VAL A 227 -8.35 18.88 -12.25
N GLY A 228 -7.30 19.46 -11.66
CA GLY A 228 -6.16 20.06 -12.36
C GLY A 228 -5.03 19.10 -12.75
N HIS A 229 -4.93 17.92 -12.13
CA HIS A 229 -3.74 17.04 -12.20
C HIS A 229 -4.03 15.67 -12.84
N VAL A 230 -5.31 15.28 -12.97
CA VAL A 230 -5.69 13.96 -13.50
C VAL A 230 -5.08 13.65 -14.88
N GLY A 231 -4.97 14.65 -15.76
CA GLY A 231 -4.38 14.45 -17.09
C GLY A 231 -2.90 14.05 -17.03
N ASP A 232 -2.14 14.74 -16.18
CA ASP A 232 -0.71 14.50 -16.01
C ASP A 232 -0.44 13.18 -15.32
N VAL A 233 -1.20 12.87 -14.25
CA VAL A 233 -1.14 11.58 -13.56
C VAL A 233 -1.43 10.43 -14.51
N MET A 234 -2.52 10.50 -15.29
CA MET A 234 -2.88 9.45 -16.25
C MET A 234 -1.85 9.31 -17.37
N SER A 235 -1.25 10.42 -17.81
CA SER A 235 -0.14 10.42 -18.77
C SER A 235 1.11 9.72 -18.21
N GLY A 236 1.43 9.96 -16.94
CA GLY A 236 2.55 9.31 -16.24
C GLY A 236 2.34 7.81 -16.07
N ILE A 237 1.16 7.38 -15.61
CA ILE A 237 0.79 5.96 -15.49
C ILE A 237 0.90 5.27 -16.85
N ARG A 238 0.34 5.88 -17.90
CA ARG A 238 0.40 5.34 -19.25
C ARG A 238 1.84 5.18 -19.72
N TYR A 239 2.66 6.23 -19.57
CA TYR A 239 4.07 6.20 -19.95
C TYR A 239 4.82 5.07 -19.24
N CYS A 240 4.65 4.92 -17.92
CA CYS A 240 5.31 3.88 -17.13
C CYS A 240 4.86 2.45 -17.48
N ILE A 241 3.60 2.24 -17.85
CA ILE A 241 3.10 0.92 -18.28
C ILE A 241 3.59 0.55 -19.69
N GLU A 242 3.69 1.55 -20.58
CA GLU A 242 4.09 1.38 -21.98
C GLU A 242 5.61 1.28 -22.14
N THR A 243 6.37 1.95 -21.28
CA THR A 243 7.83 1.96 -21.31
C THR A 243 8.37 0.82 -20.43
N PRO A 244 9.24 -0.07 -20.95
CA PRO A 244 9.92 -1.05 -20.12
C PRO A 244 10.65 -0.35 -18.98
N LEU A 245 10.67 -0.94 -17.79
CA LEU A 245 11.61 -0.54 -16.73
C LEU A 245 13.00 -0.47 -17.36
N GLN A 246 13.51 0.74 -17.56
CA GLN A 246 14.94 0.89 -17.72
C GLN A 246 15.54 0.34 -16.43
N THR A 247 16.51 -0.55 -16.55
CA THR A 247 17.29 -1.01 -15.40
C THR A 247 17.95 0.24 -14.81
N PHE A 248 17.34 0.83 -13.79
CA PHE A 248 18.00 1.84 -13.00
C PHE A 248 19.11 1.12 -12.25
N THR A 249 20.35 1.34 -12.67
CA THR A 249 21.51 0.91 -11.90
C THR A 249 21.50 1.72 -10.61
N THR A 250 21.02 1.10 -9.53
CA THR A 250 21.15 1.67 -8.19
C THR A 250 22.64 1.80 -7.90
N CYS A 251 23.15 3.03 -7.89
CA CYS A 251 24.52 3.31 -7.49
C CYS A 251 24.62 3.09 -5.98
N THR A 252 25.05 1.90 -5.56
CA THR A 252 25.44 1.64 -4.18
C THR A 252 26.94 1.85 -4.00
N LYS A 253 27.27 2.83 -3.16
CA LYS A 253 28.52 3.02 -2.39
C LYS A 253 29.69 3.73 -3.10
N PHE A 254 30.19 4.79 -2.46
CA PHE A 254 31.59 5.22 -2.61
C PHE A 254 32.30 5.22 -1.26
N GLU A 255 33.45 4.56 -1.22
CA GLU A 255 34.47 4.70 -0.19
C GLU A 255 35.13 6.09 -0.33
N CYS A 256 35.24 6.82 0.78
CA CYS A 256 35.98 8.07 0.84
C CYS A 256 37.46 7.81 0.52
N SER A 257 37.92 8.26 -0.66
CA SER A 257 39.32 8.20 -1.06
C SER A 257 39.99 9.55 -0.80
N SER A 258 40.35 9.80 0.45
CA SER A 258 41.33 10.84 0.79
C SER A 258 42.07 10.43 2.07
N PRO A 259 43.38 10.13 2.00
CA PRO A 259 44.15 9.80 3.19
C PRO A 259 44.43 11.11 3.96
N GLY A 260 43.77 11.30 5.10
CA GLY A 260 44.25 12.26 6.10
C GLY A 260 43.24 13.16 6.82
N ASN A 261 41.93 13.10 6.53
CA ASN A 261 40.93 13.87 7.28
C ASN A 261 39.94 12.95 7.99
N ASP A 262 39.76 13.19 9.29
CA ASP A 262 38.77 12.54 10.15
C ASP A 262 37.38 12.63 9.51
N CYS A 263 36.97 11.56 8.84
CA CYS A 263 35.63 11.43 8.31
C CYS A 263 34.69 11.20 9.49
N CYS A 264 33.69 12.06 9.65
CA CYS A 264 32.54 11.76 10.49
C CYS A 264 32.03 10.36 10.11
N ALA A 265 31.89 9.49 11.11
CA ALA A 265 31.37 8.15 10.90
C ALA A 265 30.08 8.21 10.07
N PRO A 266 29.90 7.33 9.07
CA PRO A 266 28.75 7.39 8.18
C PRO A 266 27.49 7.22 9.02
N ARG A 267 26.69 8.29 9.13
CA ARG A 267 25.25 8.12 9.29
C ARG A 267 24.75 7.64 7.94
N GLU A 268 24.04 6.52 7.91
CA GLU A 268 23.30 6.07 6.75
C GLU A 268 22.31 7.17 6.35
N ILE A 269 22.72 8.04 5.44
CA ILE A 269 21.80 8.94 4.75
C ILE A 269 21.19 8.09 3.65
N GLY A 270 19.94 7.68 3.86
CA GLY A 270 19.14 6.91 2.91
C GLY A 270 18.66 7.74 1.71
N GLU A 271 19.53 8.58 1.14
CA GLU A 271 19.22 9.35 -0.06
C GLU A 271 19.79 8.64 -1.29
N SER A 272 18.90 8.01 -2.06
CA SER A 272 19.20 7.50 -3.39
C SER A 272 19.08 8.65 -4.40
N ALA A 273 20.18 8.95 -5.10
CA ALA A 273 20.13 9.81 -6.30
C ALA A 273 19.79 8.95 -7.52
N THR A 274 18.75 9.33 -8.27
CA THR A 274 18.37 8.70 -9.54
C THR A 274 19.08 9.41 -10.71
N CYS A 275 19.99 8.71 -11.40
CA CYS A 275 20.55 9.18 -12.67
C CYS A 275 19.60 8.79 -13.83
N ARG A 276 19.15 9.75 -14.64
CA ARG A 276 18.45 9.48 -15.92
C ARG A 276 19.43 9.61 -17.09
N GLY A 277 19.62 8.53 -17.85
CA GLY A 277 20.28 8.55 -19.15
C GLY A 277 21.81 8.40 -19.15
N ASP A 278 22.36 8.16 -20.35
CA ASP A 278 23.80 7.94 -20.64
C ASP A 278 24.68 9.20 -20.52
N ASP A 279 24.09 10.35 -20.14
CA ASP A 279 24.78 11.64 -20.07
C ASP A 279 25.23 11.96 -18.64
N TYR A 280 26.55 12.01 -18.47
CA TYR A 280 27.25 12.39 -17.25
C TYR A 280 26.91 13.84 -16.86
N THR A 281 25.86 14.05 -16.07
CA THR A 281 25.59 15.34 -15.44
C THR A 281 25.90 15.23 -13.95
N PRO A 282 27.00 15.82 -13.44
CA PRO A 282 27.30 15.83 -12.01
C PRO A 282 26.21 16.58 -11.25
N VAL A 283 25.63 15.94 -10.24
CA VAL A 283 24.74 16.61 -9.28
C VAL A 283 25.62 17.10 -8.12
N ARG A 284 25.69 18.42 -7.93
CA ARG A 284 26.33 19.02 -6.75
C ARG A 284 25.33 19.08 -5.60
N TRP A 285 25.80 18.73 -4.42
CA TRP A 285 25.07 19.02 -3.18
C TRP A 285 26.00 19.65 -2.13
N VAL A 286 25.38 20.35 -1.18
CA VAL A 286 26.03 21.07 -0.09
C VAL A 286 25.44 20.55 1.22
N GLU A 287 26.23 19.82 2.00
CA GLU A 287 25.83 19.41 3.35
C GLU A 287 26.17 20.47 4.38
N ARG A 288 25.29 20.66 5.36
CA ARG A 288 25.60 21.40 6.58
C ARG A 288 25.73 20.41 7.73
N CYS A 289 26.95 19.96 8.00
CA CYS A 289 27.23 19.20 9.22
C CYS A 289 27.04 20.15 10.42
N GLY A 290 26.20 19.79 11.38
CA GLY A 290 25.84 20.67 12.50
C GLY A 290 27.04 21.18 13.31
N GLY A 291 26.92 22.42 13.81
CA GLY A 291 28.00 23.18 14.46
C GLY A 291 28.66 24.19 13.51
N ASP A 292 29.47 25.13 14.02
CA ASP A 292 30.14 26.22 13.26
C ASP A 292 31.20 25.74 12.24
N SER A 293 31.07 24.51 11.70
CA SER A 293 31.97 23.96 10.70
C SER A 293 31.66 24.47 9.28
N PRO A 294 32.70 24.62 8.43
CA PRO A 294 32.55 25.04 7.04
C PRO A 294 31.85 23.99 6.16
N PHE A 295 31.20 24.45 5.10
CA PHE A 295 30.51 23.61 4.11
C PHE A 295 31.47 22.61 3.45
N HIS A 296 31.04 21.35 3.32
CA HIS A 296 31.71 20.36 2.50
C HIS A 296 30.96 20.23 1.16
N GLU A 297 31.65 20.50 0.05
CA GLU A 297 31.14 20.22 -1.30
C GLU A 297 31.56 18.79 -1.72
N GLY A 298 30.61 18.00 -2.19
CA GLY A 298 30.85 16.68 -2.79
C GLY A 298 30.20 16.57 -4.18
N GLU A 299 30.79 15.74 -5.05
CA GLU A 299 30.23 15.42 -6.37
C GLU A 299 29.88 13.92 -6.44
N TYR A 300 28.66 13.59 -6.89
CA TYR A 300 28.32 12.24 -7.30
C TYR A 300 28.80 11.96 -8.73
N ARG A 301 29.34 10.76 -8.96
CA ARG A 301 29.56 10.22 -10.31
C ARG A 301 28.69 8.99 -10.49
N CYS A 302 27.82 9.00 -11.50
CA CYS A 302 27.08 7.79 -11.89
C CYS A 302 28.11 6.77 -12.43
N CYS A 303 28.13 5.56 -11.85
CA CYS A 303 28.94 4.46 -12.37
C CYS A 303 28.26 3.83 -13.58
N LYS A 304 29.03 3.54 -14.62
CA LYS A 304 28.60 2.71 -15.75
C LYS A 304 28.51 1.24 -15.34
#